data_AF-A0A943WTA2-F1
#
_entry.id   AF-A0A943WTA2-F1
#
_cell.length_a   1.000
_cell.length_b   1.000
_cell.length_c   1.000
_cell.angle_alpha   90.00
_cell.angle_beta   90.00
_cell.angle_gamma   90.00
#
_symmetry.space_group_name_H-M   'P 1'
#
loop_
_entity.id
_entity.type
_entity.pdbx_description
1 polymer ?
#
loop_
_entity_poly.entity_id
_entity_poly.type
_entity_poly.pdbx_seq_one_letter_code
_entity_poly.pdbx_strand_id
1 'polypeptide(L)'
;MSTVTLLCADHPLPLYRSNSRRIRSTPSGPVTEDGFSVQTHKYYRRGVEELGLTMKPFQYELDLRATGEDTAQLRTYLEKHLRPGETAELWNLWVGDGPARTFRFTGPLAALEPDTLEQLFERAQTCLTIQI
;
A
#
# COMPACT_ATOMS: atom_id res chain seq x y z
N MET A 1 7.09 13.46 -10.74
CA MET A 1 7.42 12.14 -10.19
C MET A 1 6.52 11.91 -8.99
N SER A 2 5.95 10.72 -8.87
CA SER A 2 4.94 10.44 -7.86
C SER A 2 5.18 9.07 -7.23
N THR A 3 4.92 8.97 -5.94
CA THR A 3 4.83 7.69 -5.22
C THR A 3 3.42 7.13 -5.36
N VAL A 4 3.31 5.83 -5.66
CA VAL A 4 2.06 5.09 -5.58
C VAL A 4 2.23 3.89 -4.66
N THR A 5 1.24 3.66 -3.80
CA THR A 5 1.18 2.46 -2.97
C THR A 5 0.17 1.50 -3.56
N LEU A 6 0.58 0.26 -3.84
CA LEU A 6 -0.28 -0.76 -4.39
C LEU A 6 -0.44 -1.94 -3.45
N LEU A 7 -1.68 -2.43 -3.34
CA LEU A 7 -1.99 -3.73 -2.78
C LEU A 7 -2.22 -4.72 -3.92
N CYS A 8 -1.47 -5.81 -3.92
CA CYS A 8 -1.57 -6.86 -4.93
C CYS A 8 -1.95 -8.21 -4.28
N ALA A 9 -2.89 -8.94 -4.90
CA ALA A 9 -3.40 -10.21 -4.40
C ALA A 9 -3.63 -11.23 -5.52
N ASP A 10 -3.73 -12.51 -5.16
CA ASP A 10 -3.95 -13.61 -6.11
C ASP A 10 -5.40 -13.70 -6.60
N HIS A 11 -6.33 -13.08 -5.88
CA HIS A 11 -7.74 -13.02 -6.21
C HIS A 11 -8.30 -11.60 -6.04
N PRO A 12 -9.49 -11.31 -6.59
CA PRO A 12 -10.11 -10.00 -6.43
C PRO A 12 -10.38 -9.68 -4.95
N LEU A 13 -10.04 -8.45 -4.54
CA LEU A 13 -10.40 -7.87 -3.26
C LEU A 13 -11.44 -6.74 -3.45
N PRO A 14 -12.36 -6.54 -2.48
CA PRO A 14 -13.39 -5.52 -2.58
C PRO A 14 -12.84 -4.13 -2.32
N LEU A 15 -13.30 -3.13 -3.09
CA LEU A 15 -12.92 -1.73 -2.82
C LEU A 15 -13.38 -1.30 -1.42
N TYR A 16 -12.55 -0.50 -0.75
CA TYR A 16 -12.81 -0.02 0.59
C TYR A 16 -12.48 1.46 0.70
N ARG A 17 -13.29 2.21 1.43
CA ARG A 17 -12.98 3.59 1.77
C ARG A 17 -13.29 3.76 3.24
N SER A 18 -12.27 4.04 4.02
CA SER A 18 -12.45 4.42 5.41
C SER A 18 -13.26 5.72 5.47
N ASN A 19 -14.18 5.81 6.41
CA ASN A 19 -14.84 7.08 6.74
C ASN A 19 -13.95 7.95 7.66
N SER A 20 -12.77 7.46 8.02
CA SER A 20 -11.78 8.24 8.77
C SER A 20 -11.24 9.38 7.94
N ARG A 21 -10.83 10.45 8.63
CA ARG A 21 -10.20 11.62 8.04
C ARG A 21 -8.88 11.87 8.75
N ARG A 22 -7.83 12.10 7.96
CA ARG A 22 -6.50 12.43 8.47
C ARG A 22 -6.35 13.94 8.51
N ILE A 23 -5.80 14.46 9.60
CA ILE A 23 -5.48 15.89 9.70
C ILE A 23 -3.98 16.02 9.48
N ARG A 24 -3.59 16.71 8.41
CA ARG A 24 -2.21 17.06 8.15
C ARG A 24 -1.99 18.52 8.49
N SER A 25 -1.09 18.78 9.44
CA SER A 25 -0.65 20.14 9.75
C SER A 25 0.22 20.65 8.61
N THR A 26 -0.21 21.74 7.98
CA THR A 26 0.59 22.47 6.97
C THR A 26 0.87 23.88 7.48
N PRO A 27 1.87 24.60 6.92
CA PRO A 27 2.13 26.00 7.27
C PRO A 27 0.93 26.92 7.04
N SER A 28 0.02 26.55 6.14
CA SER A 28 -1.21 27.29 5.81
C SER A 28 -2.41 26.89 6.67
N GLY A 29 -2.24 25.96 7.62
CA GLY A 29 -3.29 25.44 8.50
C GLY A 29 -3.49 23.92 8.37
N PRO A 30 -4.36 23.34 9.22
CA PRO A 30 -4.68 21.93 9.16
C PRO A 30 -5.50 21.61 7.89
N VAL A 31 -5.02 20.67 7.10
CA VAL A 31 -5.73 20.13 5.94
C VAL A 31 -6.34 18.79 6.32
N THR A 32 -7.62 18.62 6.00
CA THR A 32 -8.31 17.33 6.18
C THR A 32 -8.19 16.51 4.91
N GLU A 33 -7.62 15.32 5.02
CA GLU A 33 -7.42 14.36 3.94
C GLU A 33 -8.25 13.10 4.23
N ASP A 34 -8.59 12.34 3.19
CA ASP A 34 -9.27 11.05 3.37
C ASP A 34 -8.35 10.07 4.13
N GLY A 35 -8.94 9.14 4.88
CA GLY A 35 -8.25 8.05 5.58
C GLY A 35 -7.82 6.91 4.67
N PHE A 36 -7.52 5.75 5.27
CA PHE A 36 -7.19 4.54 4.54
C PHE A 36 -8.23 4.19 3.45
N SER A 37 -7.78 3.87 2.25
CA SER A 37 -8.67 3.40 1.19
C SER A 37 -8.01 2.39 0.26
N VAL A 38 -8.82 1.53 -0.33
CA VAL A 38 -8.48 0.53 -1.35
C VAL A 38 -9.29 0.84 -2.60
N GLN A 39 -8.61 1.31 -3.64
CA GLN A 39 -9.20 1.85 -4.85
C GLN A 39 -8.71 1.10 -6.09
N THR A 40 -9.43 1.27 -7.21
CA THR A 40 -8.98 0.69 -8.48
C THR A 40 -7.70 1.37 -8.95
N HIS A 41 -6.68 0.57 -9.27
CA HIS A 41 -5.45 1.07 -9.88
C HIS A 41 -5.72 1.55 -11.32
N LYS A 42 -5.85 2.87 -11.51
CA LYS A 42 -6.18 3.48 -12.81
C LYS A 42 -5.12 4.45 -13.31
N TYR A 43 -4.75 5.43 -12.47
CA TYR A 43 -3.95 6.57 -12.91
C TYR A 43 -2.49 6.18 -13.18
N TYR A 44 -1.86 5.45 -12.27
CA TYR A 44 -0.46 5.05 -12.37
C TYR A 44 -0.23 3.72 -13.11
N ARG A 45 -1.29 3.09 -13.62
CA ARG A 45 -1.23 1.73 -14.19
C ARG A 45 -0.13 1.58 -15.23
N ARG A 46 -0.12 2.44 -16.23
CA ARG A 46 0.88 2.42 -17.30
C ARG A 46 2.30 2.62 -16.75
N GLY A 47 2.47 3.59 -15.84
CA GLY A 47 3.78 3.89 -15.28
C GLY A 47 4.33 2.75 -14.42
N VAL A 48 3.47 1.99 -13.76
CA VAL A 48 3.84 0.78 -13.01
C VAL A 48 4.15 -0.39 -13.94
N GLU A 49 3.39 -0.56 -15.02
CA GLU A 49 3.66 -1.56 -16.07
C GLU A 49 5.03 -1.34 -16.72
N GLU A 50 5.41 -0.08 -16.96
CA GLU A 50 6.72 0.31 -17.51
C GLU A 50 7.91 -0.01 -16.57
N LEU A 51 7.67 -0.24 -15.27
CA LEU A 51 8.72 -0.68 -14.32
C LEU A 51 9.14 -2.14 -14.52
N GLY A 52 8.35 -2.95 -15.24
CA GLY A 52 8.67 -4.36 -15.53
C GLY A 52 8.74 -5.27 -14.29
N LEU A 53 8.06 -4.90 -13.20
CA LEU A 53 8.05 -5.64 -11.95
C LEU A 53 7.04 -6.79 -11.99
N THR A 54 7.44 -7.98 -11.55
CA THR A 54 6.53 -9.11 -11.34
C THR A 54 5.72 -8.87 -10.06
N MET A 55 4.43 -8.54 -10.23
CA MET A 55 3.45 -8.35 -9.16
C MET A 55 2.29 -9.34 -9.33
N LYS A 56 1.54 -9.55 -8.25
CA LYS A 56 0.27 -10.29 -8.33
C LYS A 56 -0.77 -9.62 -9.24
N PRO A 57 -1.68 -10.40 -9.86
CA PRO A 57 -2.54 -9.92 -10.94
C PRO A 57 -3.59 -8.90 -10.51
N PHE A 58 -4.15 -9.01 -9.30
CA PHE A 58 -5.17 -8.09 -8.82
C PHE A 58 -4.54 -6.95 -8.05
N GLN A 59 -4.49 -5.75 -8.66
CA GLN A 59 -3.78 -4.59 -8.13
C GLN A 59 -4.75 -3.47 -7.76
N TYR A 60 -4.55 -2.90 -6.58
CA TYR A 60 -5.37 -1.85 -6.00
C TYR A 60 -4.48 -0.71 -5.53
N GLU A 61 -4.90 0.53 -5.78
CA GLU A 61 -4.23 1.71 -5.24
C GLU A 61 -4.66 1.91 -3.80
N LEU A 62 -3.68 2.09 -2.91
CA LEU A 62 -3.94 2.39 -1.51
C LEU A 62 -3.66 3.86 -1.22
N ASP A 63 -4.59 4.48 -0.50
CA ASP A 63 -4.26 5.65 0.28
C ASP A 63 -3.90 5.16 1.69
N LEU A 64 -2.61 5.16 2.02
CA LEU A 64 -2.07 4.54 3.23
C LEU A 64 -0.93 5.39 3.79
N ARG A 65 -0.92 5.63 5.10
CA ARG A 65 0.18 6.25 5.84
C ARG A 65 0.65 5.32 6.95
N ALA A 66 1.88 5.55 7.40
CA ALA A 66 2.46 4.82 8.53
C ALA A 66 1.92 5.35 9.87
N THR A 67 0.61 5.25 10.07
CA THR A 67 -0.07 5.63 11.32
C THR A 67 -0.70 4.40 11.94
N GLY A 68 -0.86 4.41 13.27
CA GLY A 68 -1.53 3.31 13.98
C GLY A 68 -2.94 3.01 13.46
N GLU A 69 -3.70 4.06 13.09
CA GLU A 69 -5.04 3.92 12.54
C GLU A 69 -5.03 3.21 11.18
N ASP A 70 -4.23 3.70 10.23
CA ASP A 70 -4.13 3.14 8.89
C ASP A 70 -3.59 1.70 8.91
N THR A 71 -2.57 1.44 9.74
CA THR A 71 -2.04 0.08 9.95
C THR A 71 -3.13 -0.85 10.46
N ALA A 72 -3.91 -0.43 11.47
CA ALA A 72 -5.00 -1.24 12.00
C ALA A 72 -6.08 -1.49 10.94
N GLN A 73 -6.47 -0.46 10.18
CA GLN A 73 -7.46 -0.59 9.12
C GLN A 73 -6.99 -1.52 7.99
N LEU A 74 -5.73 -1.42 7.58
CA LEU A 74 -5.12 -2.34 6.62
C LEU A 74 -5.12 -3.76 7.15
N ARG A 75 -4.73 -3.99 8.42
CA ARG A 75 -4.75 -5.32 9.04
C ARG A 75 -6.14 -5.93 9.04
N THR A 76 -7.14 -5.19 9.53
CA THR A 76 -8.53 -5.64 9.55
C THR A 76 -9.05 -5.93 8.15
N TYR A 77 -8.69 -5.11 7.17
CA TYR A 77 -9.07 -5.32 5.78
C TYR A 77 -8.47 -6.63 5.23
N LEU A 78 -7.17 -6.85 5.42
CA LEU A 78 -6.49 -8.06 4.95
C LEU A 78 -7.03 -9.32 5.64
N GLU A 79 -7.18 -9.30 6.96
CA GLU A 79 -7.72 -10.42 7.75
C GLU A 79 -9.15 -10.79 7.34
N LYS A 80 -9.96 -9.79 6.96
CA LYS A 80 -11.35 -10.02 6.55
C LYS A 80 -11.47 -10.58 5.14
N HIS A 81 -10.54 -10.25 4.25
CA HIS A 81 -10.68 -10.50 2.82
C HIS A 81 -9.73 -11.57 2.27
N LEU A 82 -8.70 -11.93 3.02
CA LEU A 82 -7.77 -13.01 2.70
C LEU A 82 -7.94 -14.16 3.70
N ARG A 83 -7.53 -15.34 3.26
CA ARG A 83 -7.61 -16.59 4.02
C ARG A 83 -6.23 -16.94 4.58
N PRO A 84 -6.17 -17.65 5.72
CA PRO A 84 -4.91 -18.16 6.26
C PRO A 84 -4.12 -18.96 5.21
N GLY A 85 -2.83 -18.66 5.06
CA GLY A 85 -1.96 -19.26 4.05
C GLY A 85 -1.92 -18.52 2.70
N GLU A 86 -2.80 -17.54 2.49
CA GLU A 86 -2.67 -16.59 1.37
C GLU A 86 -1.60 -15.53 1.67
N THR A 87 -1.17 -14.85 0.61
CA THR A 87 -0.20 -13.76 0.73
C THR A 87 -0.70 -12.54 -0.02
N ALA A 88 -0.51 -11.37 0.58
CA ALA A 88 -0.71 -10.09 -0.07
C ALA A 88 0.63 -9.40 -0.28
N GLU A 89 0.78 -8.68 -1.38
CA GLU A 89 1.98 -7.85 -1.61
C GLU A 89 1.60 -6.38 -1.49
N LEU A 90 2.30 -5.67 -0.63
CA LEU A 90 2.18 -4.24 -0.46
C LEU A 90 3.40 -3.57 -1.08
N TRP A 91 3.17 -2.76 -2.11
CA TRP A 91 4.21 -2.13 -2.91
C TRP A 91 4.23 -0.62 -2.68
N ASN A 92 5.41 -0.06 -2.49
CA ASN A 92 5.65 1.38 -2.59
C ASN A 92 6.54 1.63 -3.80
N LEU A 93 6.03 2.41 -4.76
CA LEU A 93 6.62 2.54 -6.09
C LEU A 93 6.80 4.00 -6.46
N TRP A 94 8.01 4.37 -6.86
CA TRP A 94 8.31 5.65 -7.47
C TRP A 94 8.12 5.58 -8.97
N VAL A 95 7.08 6.26 -9.48
CA VAL A 95 6.75 6.27 -10.91
C VAL A 95 7.39 7.49 -11.58
N GLY A 96 8.16 7.23 -12.65
CA GLY A 96 8.75 8.24 -13.52
C GLY A 96 10.26 8.46 -13.39
N ASP A 97 10.97 7.64 -12.59
CA ASP A 97 12.43 7.53 -12.63
C ASP A 97 12.82 6.09 -13.01
N GLY A 98 14.02 5.89 -13.54
CA GLY A 98 14.46 4.61 -14.15
C GLY A 98 14.47 3.42 -13.18
N PRO A 99 14.87 2.22 -13.62
CA PRO A 99 14.76 0.99 -12.83
C PRO A 99 15.55 1.09 -11.52
N ALA A 100 14.84 1.37 -10.43
CA ALA A 100 15.41 1.38 -9.10
C ALA A 100 15.39 -0.04 -8.51
N ARG A 101 16.45 -0.38 -7.78
CA ARG A 101 16.56 -1.66 -7.09
C ARG A 101 15.36 -1.86 -6.18
N THR A 102 14.57 -2.89 -6.45
CA THR A 102 13.45 -3.28 -5.60
C THR A 102 13.95 -3.98 -4.35
N PHE A 103 13.53 -3.49 -3.19
CA PHE A 103 13.72 -4.17 -1.92
C PHE A 103 12.50 -5.04 -1.61
N ARG A 104 12.73 -6.26 -1.13
CA ARG A 104 11.66 -7.20 -0.79
C ARG A 104 11.79 -7.60 0.66
N PHE A 105 10.70 -7.45 1.39
CA PHE A 105 10.54 -7.88 2.77
C PHE A 105 9.38 -8.88 2.83
N THR A 106 9.46 -9.82 3.76
CA THR A 106 8.38 -10.79 4.00
C THR A 106 8.14 -10.88 5.49
N GLY A 107 6.88 -10.87 5.90
CA GLY A 107 6.50 -11.03 7.30
C GLY A 107 5.04 -11.45 7.47
N PRO A 108 4.68 -11.96 8.65
CA PRO A 108 3.29 -12.28 8.97
C PRO A 108 2.46 -11.01 9.17
N LEU A 109 1.16 -11.08 8.92
CA LEU A 109 0.20 -10.00 9.18
C LEU A 109 0.26 -9.53 10.63
N ALA A 110 0.54 -10.45 11.56
CA ALA A 110 0.70 -10.16 12.98
C ALA A 110 1.82 -9.13 13.26
N ALA A 111 2.87 -9.12 12.45
CA ALA A 111 4.03 -8.24 12.56
C ALA A 111 3.86 -6.92 11.79
N LEU A 112 2.72 -6.69 11.12
CA LEU A 112 2.46 -5.45 10.41
C LEU A 112 2.20 -4.32 11.42
N GLU A 113 3.19 -3.46 11.63
CA GLU A 113 3.14 -2.33 12.56
C GLU A 113 3.40 -1.01 11.82
N PRO A 114 3.11 0.16 12.43
CA PRO A 114 3.42 1.46 11.82
C PRO A 114 4.88 1.56 11.35
N ASP A 115 5.85 1.11 12.15
CA ASP A 115 7.27 1.06 11.79
C ASP A 115 7.55 0.21 10.54
N THR A 116 6.74 -0.81 10.28
CA THR A 116 6.85 -1.62 9.04
C THR A 116 6.41 -0.81 7.83
N LEU A 117 5.36 0.00 7.96
CA LEU A 117 4.92 0.91 6.91
C LEU A 117 5.91 2.06 6.71
N GLU A 118 6.54 2.57 7.76
CA GLU A 118 7.62 3.57 7.62
C GLU A 118 8.77 3.01 6.78
N GLN A 119 9.20 1.78 7.06
CA GLN A 119 10.24 1.10 6.28
C GLN A 119 9.83 0.86 4.82
N LEU A 120 8.55 0.60 4.55
CA LEU A 120 8.01 0.48 3.19
C LEU A 120 8.15 1.81 2.43
N PHE A 121 7.82 2.93 3.06
CA PHE A 121 7.82 4.27 2.45
C PHE A 121 9.20 4.94 2.38
N GLU A 122 10.17 4.48 3.19
CA GLU A 122 11.54 5.03 3.21
C GLU A 122 12.28 4.91 1.86
N ARG A 123 11.93 3.88 1.07
CA ARG A 123 12.64 3.53 -0.16
C ARG A 123 11.75 3.70 -1.39
N ALA A 124 12.36 4.09 -2.50
CA ALA A 124 11.66 4.38 -3.76
C ALA A 124 10.97 3.17 -4.41
N GLN A 125 11.49 1.95 -4.20
CA GLN A 125 10.91 0.71 -4.73
C GLN A 125 10.98 -0.38 -3.67
N THR A 126 9.86 -0.66 -3.02
CA THR A 126 9.78 -1.67 -1.96
C THR A 126 8.54 -2.53 -2.11
N CYS A 127 8.70 -3.82 -1.85
CA CYS A 127 7.63 -4.80 -1.75
C CYS A 127 7.67 -5.42 -0.36
N LEU A 128 6.55 -5.39 0.34
CA LEU A 128 6.31 -6.11 1.57
C LEU A 128 5.31 -7.23 1.29
N THR A 129 5.77 -8.48 1.36
CA THR A 129 4.91 -9.65 1.28
C THR A 129 4.37 -9.97 2.66
N ILE A 130 3.07 -9.84 2.82
CA ILE A 130 2.33 -10.09 4.05
C ILE A 130 1.73 -11.49 3.98
N GLN A 131 2.05 -12.33 4.96
CA GLN A 131 1.49 -13.68 5.10
C GLN A 131 0.31 -13.64 6.06
N ILE A 132 -0.84 -14.18 5.64
CA ILE A 132 -2.10 -14.16 6.38
C ILE A 132 -2.19 -15.37 7.31
#